data_AF-A0A7Y6L620-F1
#
_entry.id   AF-A0A7Y6L620-F1
#
_cell.length_a   1.000
_cell.length_b   1.000
_cell.length_c   1.000
_cell.angle_alpha   90.00
_cell.angle_beta   90.00
_cell.angle_gamma   90.00
#
_symmetry.space_group_name_H-M   'P 1'
#
loop_
_entity.id
_entity.type
_entity.pdbx_description
1 polymer ?
#
loop_
_entity_poly.entity_id
_entity_poly.type
_entity_poly.pdbx_seq_one_letter_code
_entity_poly.pdbx_strand_id
1 'polypeptide(L)'
;MTVQTAQDIDRTGFVQAWEEWHRQKEEVLSGPHGFLAITSLRWLSPEPARFDDAPGAWSTTDEGIVVDLAPDEELTVDGTVVRGRHVFGVIAERASVYAGAGDALIEVAKRGGHDIVRPRHPGNALRTAFTRTPTYAPDPRWVLEGRFVPDAEPRPVTVGAAVEGLEHVYDSPGRVEFELNGETYRLTAFNGKTPGALSVLFTDATSGVTTYAANRSLQIGPPDADGRVTVDFNRAANLPCAYTDLATCPLPPTENRLPVAVEAGERIPLERGGAA
;
A
#
# COMPACT_ATOMS: atom_id res chain seq x y z
N MET A 1 -34.59 -23.99 18.64
CA MET A 1 -34.61 -22.71 17.88
C MET A 1 -34.06 -21.66 18.80
N THR A 2 -32.76 -21.36 18.67
CA THR A 2 -32.07 -20.39 19.54
C THR A 2 -32.39 -19.01 19.02
N VAL A 3 -33.00 -18.17 19.87
CA VAL A 3 -33.36 -16.78 19.55
C VAL A 3 -32.07 -15.97 19.48
N GLN A 4 -31.64 -15.63 18.27
CA GLN A 4 -30.50 -14.76 18.03
C GLN A 4 -30.91 -13.34 18.46
N THR A 5 -30.19 -12.77 19.43
CA THR A 5 -30.52 -11.43 19.96
C THR A 5 -30.07 -10.34 18.98
N ALA A 6 -30.67 -9.14 19.04
CA ALA A 6 -30.33 -8.03 18.14
C ALA A 6 -28.83 -7.65 18.19
N GLN A 7 -28.14 -7.88 19.32
CA GLN A 7 -26.70 -7.70 19.46
C GLN A 7 -25.87 -8.76 18.71
N ASP A 8 -26.37 -10.00 18.60
CA ASP A 8 -25.72 -11.04 17.80
C ASP A 8 -25.89 -10.80 16.29
N ILE A 9 -27.02 -10.21 15.89
CA ILE A 9 -27.30 -9.84 14.49
C ILE A 9 -26.40 -8.67 14.07
N ASP A 10 -26.18 -7.68 14.93
CA ASP A 10 -25.26 -6.56 14.68
C ASP A 10 -23.80 -7.02 14.59
N ARG A 11 -23.36 -7.91 15.49
CA ARG A 11 -22.02 -8.50 15.41
C ARG A 11 -21.83 -9.35 14.15
N THR A 12 -22.84 -10.11 13.74
CA THR A 12 -22.79 -10.90 12.50
C THR A 12 -22.65 -9.99 11.28
N GLY A 13 -23.44 -8.92 11.21
CA GLY A 13 -23.34 -7.92 10.13
C GLY A 13 -21.98 -7.24 10.09
N PHE A 14 -21.42 -6.90 11.26
CA PHE A 14 -20.07 -6.33 11.37
C PHE A 14 -18.99 -7.27 10.82
N VAL A 15 -19.02 -8.55 11.22
CA VAL A 15 -18.07 -9.57 10.74
C VAL A 15 -18.20 -9.76 9.24
N GLN A 16 -19.41 -9.87 8.70
CA GLN A 16 -19.64 -10.02 7.26
C GLN A 16 -19.12 -8.82 6.46
N ALA A 17 -19.36 -7.59 6.95
CA ALA A 17 -18.85 -6.38 6.31
C ALA A 17 -17.31 -6.32 6.34
N TRP A 18 -16.69 -6.80 7.42
CA TRP A 18 -15.24 -6.92 7.51
C TRP A 18 -14.68 -8.00 6.57
N GLU A 19 -15.30 -9.17 6.50
CA GLU A 19 -14.89 -10.27 5.61
C GLU A 19 -14.98 -9.86 4.14
N GLU A 20 -16.04 -9.14 3.76
CA GLU A 20 -16.21 -8.57 2.43
C GLU A 20 -15.06 -7.61 2.08
N TRP A 21 -14.79 -6.66 2.97
CA TRP A 21 -13.71 -5.69 2.80
C TRP A 21 -12.34 -6.39 2.68
N HIS A 22 -12.05 -7.36 3.54
CA HIS A 22 -10.77 -8.05 3.55
C HIS A 22 -10.59 -8.89 2.28
N ARG A 23 -11.64 -9.60 1.84
CA ARG A 23 -11.61 -10.39 0.60
C ARG A 23 -11.34 -9.52 -0.63
N GLN A 24 -12.02 -8.38 -0.76
CA GLN A 24 -11.78 -7.43 -1.86
C GLN A 24 -10.34 -6.91 -1.86
N LYS A 25 -9.77 -6.64 -0.68
CA LYS A 25 -8.37 -6.23 -0.56
C LYS A 25 -7.42 -7.35 -1.00
N GLU A 26 -7.67 -8.59 -0.61
CA GLU A 26 -6.86 -9.73 -1.00
C GLU A 26 -6.94 -10.01 -2.51
N GLU A 27 -8.12 -9.86 -3.11
CA GLU A 27 -8.30 -9.96 -4.57
C GLU A 27 -7.46 -8.91 -5.33
N VAL A 28 -7.37 -7.68 -4.82
CA VAL A 28 -6.50 -6.63 -5.41
C VAL A 28 -5.02 -6.96 -5.20
N LEU A 29 -4.66 -7.45 -4.02
CA LEU A 29 -3.27 -7.81 -3.68
C LEU A 29 -2.77 -8.97 -4.54
N SER A 30 -3.57 -10.02 -4.67
CA SER A 30 -3.23 -11.28 -5.35
C SER A 30 -3.71 -11.34 -6.81
N GLY A 31 -4.37 -10.30 -7.33
CA GLY A 31 -4.80 -10.22 -8.73
C GLY A 31 -3.67 -10.44 -9.74
N PRO A 32 -3.96 -10.76 -11.02
CA PRO A 32 -2.94 -11.16 -12.01
C PRO A 32 -1.74 -10.22 -12.13
N HIS A 33 -1.97 -8.91 -11.99
CA HIS A 33 -0.93 -7.87 -11.96
C HIS A 33 -0.93 -7.09 -10.63
N GLY A 34 -1.47 -7.71 -9.59
CA GLY A 34 -1.43 -7.22 -8.21
C GLY A 34 0.00 -7.13 -7.67
N PHE A 35 0.16 -6.66 -6.44
CA PHE A 35 1.51 -6.42 -5.91
C PHE A 35 2.31 -7.71 -5.71
N LEU A 36 1.64 -8.84 -5.49
CA LEU A 36 2.31 -10.15 -5.38
C LEU A 36 2.82 -10.68 -6.73
N ALA A 37 2.41 -10.07 -7.85
CA ALA A 37 2.88 -10.43 -9.18
C ALA A 37 4.27 -9.83 -9.50
N ILE A 38 4.79 -8.91 -8.69
CA ILE A 38 6.06 -8.21 -8.96
C ILE A 38 7.26 -9.16 -8.87
N THR A 39 8.04 -9.26 -9.94
CA THR A 39 9.20 -10.16 -10.04
C THR A 39 10.52 -9.48 -9.76
N SER A 40 10.66 -8.19 -10.09
CA SER A 40 11.86 -7.42 -9.80
C SER A 40 11.56 -5.92 -9.68
N LEU A 41 12.48 -5.19 -9.04
CA LEU A 41 12.52 -3.73 -9.02
C LEU A 41 13.87 -3.31 -9.62
N ARG A 42 13.85 -2.61 -10.75
CA ARG A 42 15.04 -2.19 -11.49
C ARG A 42 15.17 -0.68 -11.43
N TRP A 43 16.29 -0.19 -10.89
CA TRP A 43 16.66 1.21 -10.93
C TRP A 43 17.40 1.46 -12.24
N LEU A 44 16.94 2.40 -13.05
CA LEU A 44 17.51 2.64 -14.37
C LEU A 44 18.75 3.54 -14.28
N SER A 45 19.72 3.30 -15.17
CA SER A 45 20.85 4.19 -15.42
C SER A 45 20.81 4.72 -16.87
N PRO A 46 21.69 5.67 -17.24
CA PRO A 46 21.81 6.12 -18.61
C PRO A 46 22.24 5.02 -19.59
N GLU A 47 23.00 4.02 -19.12
CA GLU A 47 23.38 2.84 -19.91
C GLU A 47 22.20 1.87 -20.08
N PRO A 48 21.77 1.56 -21.32
CA PRO A 48 20.69 0.60 -21.54
C PRO A 48 20.99 -0.79 -20.99
N ALA A 49 20.07 -1.34 -20.21
CA ALA A 49 20.16 -2.67 -19.63
C ALA A 49 18.95 -3.52 -19.99
N ARG A 50 19.19 -4.80 -20.28
CA ARG A 50 18.13 -5.81 -20.50
C ARG A 50 17.89 -6.60 -19.22
N PHE A 51 16.65 -7.01 -19.01
CA PHE A 51 16.24 -7.80 -17.87
C PHE A 51 15.47 -9.03 -18.33
N ASP A 52 15.70 -10.18 -17.71
CA ASP A 52 15.07 -11.44 -18.15
C ASP A 52 13.54 -11.42 -17.99
N ASP A 53 13.02 -10.55 -17.12
CA ASP A 53 11.60 -10.41 -16.81
C ASP A 53 10.95 -9.17 -17.45
N ALA A 54 11.62 -8.48 -18.38
CA ALA A 54 11.03 -7.38 -19.16
C ALA A 54 11.62 -7.30 -20.58
N PRO A 55 10.80 -7.14 -21.64
CA PRO A 55 11.32 -7.01 -23.00
C PRO A 55 12.05 -5.68 -23.19
N GLY A 56 13.00 -5.66 -24.13
CA GLY A 56 13.76 -4.47 -24.48
C GLY A 56 14.93 -4.14 -23.55
N ALA A 57 15.76 -3.19 -23.99
CA ALA A 57 16.79 -2.56 -23.17
C ALA A 57 16.26 -1.25 -22.60
N TRP A 58 16.29 -1.09 -21.29
CA TRP A 58 15.74 0.05 -20.56
C TRP A 58 16.83 0.98 -20.06
N SER A 59 16.60 2.29 -20.17
CA SER A 59 17.46 3.33 -19.62
C SER A 59 16.67 4.57 -19.21
N THR A 60 17.31 5.45 -18.44
CA THR A 60 16.82 6.79 -18.14
C THR A 60 17.63 7.84 -18.92
N THR A 61 16.96 8.83 -19.50
CA THR A 61 17.58 9.90 -20.31
C THR A 61 17.02 11.27 -19.91
N ASP A 62 17.52 12.35 -20.51
CA ASP A 62 16.96 13.70 -20.32
C ASP A 62 15.50 13.81 -20.84
N GLU A 63 15.11 12.94 -21.76
CA GLU A 63 13.73 12.82 -22.27
C GLU A 63 12.84 11.94 -21.36
N GLY A 64 13.41 11.37 -20.30
CA GLY A 64 12.77 10.44 -19.37
C GLY A 64 13.09 8.97 -19.67
N ILE A 65 12.15 8.09 -19.32
CA ILE A 65 12.38 6.64 -19.40
C ILE A 65 12.23 6.14 -20.83
N VAL A 66 13.19 5.33 -21.28
CA VAL A 66 13.26 4.81 -22.64
C VAL A 66 13.37 3.29 -22.62
N VAL A 67 12.74 2.65 -23.62
CA VAL A 67 12.97 1.25 -23.97
C VAL A 67 13.34 1.13 -25.44
N ASP A 68 14.41 0.39 -25.73
CA ASP A 68 14.79 -0.02 -27.08
C ASP A 68 14.45 -1.50 -27.26
N LEU A 69 13.36 -1.79 -28.00
CA LEU A 69 12.85 -3.14 -28.26
C LEU A 69 13.57 -3.78 -29.46
N ALA A 70 13.91 -5.06 -29.34
CA ALA A 70 14.42 -5.85 -30.47
C ALA A 70 13.31 -6.06 -31.55
N PRO A 71 13.67 -6.45 -32.79
CA PRO A 71 12.70 -6.57 -33.89
C PRO A 71 11.52 -7.53 -33.63
N ASP A 72 11.70 -8.51 -32.76
CA ASP A 72 10.70 -9.51 -32.34
C ASP A 72 10.01 -9.16 -31.01
N GLU A 73 10.33 -8.02 -30.41
CA GLU A 73 9.75 -7.54 -29.16
C GLU A 73 8.73 -6.42 -29.41
N GLU A 74 7.68 -6.40 -28.59
CA GLU A 74 6.69 -5.34 -28.58
C GLU A 74 6.16 -5.07 -27.16
N LEU A 75 5.65 -3.86 -26.96
CA LEU A 75 4.91 -3.47 -25.77
C LEU A 75 3.57 -2.89 -26.19
N THR A 76 2.59 -2.92 -25.28
CA THR A 76 1.31 -2.21 -25.45
C THR A 76 1.23 -1.08 -24.44
N VAL A 77 1.23 0.17 -24.90
CA VAL A 77 1.14 1.39 -24.07
C VAL A 77 -0.15 2.11 -24.43
N ASP A 78 -1.03 2.32 -23.45
CA ASP A 78 -2.35 2.94 -23.64
C ASP A 78 -3.16 2.32 -24.80
N GLY A 79 -3.11 0.99 -24.90
CA GLY A 79 -3.79 0.22 -25.95
C GLY A 79 -3.12 0.25 -27.33
N THR A 80 -1.97 0.91 -27.47
CA THR A 80 -1.21 1.01 -28.72
C THR A 80 0.02 0.12 -28.67
N VAL A 81 0.21 -0.70 -29.71
CA VAL A 81 1.42 -1.53 -29.85
C VAL A 81 2.59 -0.64 -30.28
N VAL A 82 3.68 -0.70 -29.52
CA VAL A 82 4.94 0.01 -29.80
C VAL A 82 6.04 -1.00 -30.10
N ARG A 83 6.92 -0.65 -31.04
CA ARG A 83 8.06 -1.45 -31.51
C ARG A 83 9.28 -0.55 -31.71
N GLY A 84 10.47 -1.12 -31.63
CA GLY A 84 11.72 -0.35 -31.67
C GLY A 84 11.86 0.56 -30.44
N ARG A 85 12.39 1.77 -30.65
CA ARG A 85 12.57 2.74 -29.56
C ARG A 85 11.24 3.38 -29.15
N HIS A 86 10.94 3.36 -27.87
CA HIS A 86 9.81 4.07 -27.27
C HIS A 86 10.25 4.91 -26.07
N VAL A 87 9.73 6.13 -25.96
CA VAL A 87 10.02 7.09 -24.90
C VAL A 87 8.75 7.30 -24.08
N PHE A 88 8.78 6.95 -22.80
CA PHE A 88 7.66 7.14 -21.87
C PHE A 88 7.54 8.57 -21.35
N GLY A 89 8.58 9.39 -21.57
CA GLY A 89 8.65 10.74 -21.04
C GLY A 89 9.11 10.78 -19.59
N VAL A 90 9.17 12.00 -19.04
CA VAL A 90 9.47 12.24 -17.63
C VAL A 90 8.25 11.90 -16.78
N ILE A 91 8.39 10.89 -15.92
CA ILE A 91 7.34 10.49 -14.99
C ILE A 91 7.44 11.36 -13.72
N ALA A 92 6.31 11.91 -13.27
CA ALA A 92 6.29 12.67 -12.02
C ALA A 92 6.62 11.79 -10.81
N GLU A 93 7.19 12.37 -9.75
CA GLU A 93 7.50 11.65 -8.51
C GLU A 93 6.25 10.92 -7.97
N ARG A 94 6.40 9.63 -7.64
CA ARG A 94 5.33 8.71 -7.21
C ARG A 94 4.26 8.39 -8.26
N ALA A 95 4.37 8.88 -9.50
CA ALA A 95 3.51 8.48 -10.61
C ALA A 95 3.98 7.16 -11.24
N SER A 96 3.08 6.54 -12.01
CA SER A 96 3.36 5.29 -12.73
C SER A 96 2.61 5.28 -14.05
N VAL A 97 3.25 4.72 -15.07
CA VAL A 97 2.67 4.32 -16.36
C VAL A 97 2.84 2.81 -16.48
N TYR A 98 1.96 2.15 -17.23
CA TYR A 98 1.99 0.71 -17.38
C TYR A 98 2.06 0.31 -18.85
N ALA A 99 2.95 -0.63 -19.18
CA ALA A 99 3.07 -1.21 -20.50
C ALA A 99 2.78 -2.72 -20.45
N GLY A 100 1.87 -3.21 -21.29
CA GLY A 100 1.61 -4.64 -21.44
C GLY A 100 2.72 -5.33 -22.23
N ALA A 101 3.10 -6.54 -21.80
CA ALA A 101 4.11 -7.38 -22.45
C ALA A 101 3.64 -8.84 -22.42
N GLY A 102 2.92 -9.30 -23.45
CA GLY A 102 2.27 -10.61 -23.42
C GLY A 102 1.23 -10.68 -22.29
N ASP A 103 1.41 -11.61 -21.34
CA ASP A 103 0.59 -11.72 -20.12
C ASP A 103 1.13 -10.91 -18.94
N ALA A 104 2.30 -10.27 -19.08
CA ALA A 104 2.91 -9.43 -18.05
C ALA A 104 2.50 -7.95 -18.17
N LEU A 105 2.68 -7.21 -17.07
CA LEU A 105 2.52 -5.77 -17.00
C LEU A 105 3.79 -5.13 -16.45
N ILE A 106 4.37 -4.20 -17.20
CA ILE A 106 5.60 -3.48 -16.83
C ILE A 106 5.21 -2.14 -16.24
N GLU A 107 5.40 -1.97 -14.92
CA GLU A 107 5.26 -0.66 -14.29
C GLU A 107 6.51 0.18 -14.57
N VAL A 108 6.31 1.34 -15.18
CA VAL A 108 7.32 2.37 -15.46
C VAL A 108 7.03 3.55 -14.56
N ALA A 109 7.94 3.90 -13.66
CA ALA A 109 7.60 4.79 -12.55
C ALA A 109 8.78 5.62 -12.04
N LYS A 110 8.46 6.65 -11.25
CA LYS A 110 9.45 7.41 -10.47
C LYS A 110 9.26 7.19 -8.98
N ARG A 111 10.32 6.80 -8.28
CA ARG A 111 10.32 6.53 -6.83
C ARG A 111 11.54 7.17 -6.17
N GLY A 112 11.27 8.10 -5.26
CA GLY A 112 12.26 8.89 -4.52
C GLY A 112 13.37 9.42 -5.41
N GLY A 113 12.99 10.08 -6.50
CA GLY A 113 13.91 10.71 -7.44
C GLY A 113 14.44 9.79 -8.54
N HIS A 114 14.30 8.47 -8.41
CA HIS A 114 14.84 7.51 -9.37
C HIS A 114 13.77 6.95 -10.29
N ASP A 115 14.15 6.77 -11.55
CA ASP A 115 13.33 6.13 -12.56
C ASP A 115 13.50 4.61 -12.48
N ILE A 116 12.38 3.90 -12.49
CA ILE A 116 12.34 2.46 -12.25
C ILE A 116 11.50 1.73 -13.29
N VAL A 117 11.83 0.45 -13.45
CA VAL A 117 10.98 -0.55 -14.10
C VAL A 117 10.68 -1.65 -13.09
N ARG A 118 9.40 -2.02 -12.97
CA ARG A 118 8.93 -3.04 -12.03
C ARG A 118 7.96 -4.00 -12.72
N PRO A 119 8.48 -5.07 -13.34
CA PRO A 119 7.67 -6.04 -14.05
C PRO A 119 6.74 -6.82 -13.11
N ARG A 120 5.55 -7.14 -13.61
CA ARG A 120 4.50 -7.89 -12.91
C ARG A 120 4.07 -9.07 -13.76
N HIS A 121 4.39 -10.26 -13.30
CA HIS A 121 4.09 -11.51 -13.99
C HIS A 121 3.00 -12.28 -13.25
N PRO A 122 1.88 -12.64 -13.90
CA PRO A 122 0.79 -13.38 -13.26
C PRO A 122 1.21 -14.79 -12.78
N GLY A 123 2.29 -15.33 -13.34
CA GLY A 123 2.88 -16.60 -12.94
C GLY A 123 3.83 -16.52 -11.73
N ASN A 124 4.09 -15.34 -11.15
CA ASN A 124 5.01 -15.20 -10.02
C ASN A 124 4.62 -16.12 -8.86
N ALA A 125 5.59 -16.90 -8.36
CA ALA A 125 5.39 -17.86 -7.27
C ALA A 125 4.80 -17.21 -6.02
N LEU A 126 5.20 -15.98 -5.68
CA LEU A 126 4.64 -15.26 -4.53
C LEU A 126 3.12 -15.05 -4.68
N ARG A 127 2.64 -14.76 -5.91
CA ARG A 127 1.21 -14.59 -6.21
C ARG A 127 0.48 -15.94 -6.22
N THR A 128 1.04 -16.92 -6.92
CA THR A 128 0.36 -18.20 -7.16
C THR A 128 0.34 -19.12 -5.94
N ALA A 129 1.29 -18.94 -5.01
CA ALA A 129 1.32 -19.62 -3.72
C ALA A 129 0.58 -18.86 -2.60
N PHE A 130 0.17 -17.61 -2.83
CA PHE A 130 -0.55 -16.82 -1.83
C PHE A 130 -1.90 -17.47 -1.52
N THR A 131 -2.17 -17.62 -0.22
CA THR A 131 -3.42 -18.24 0.26
C THR A 131 -4.30 -17.21 0.96
N ARG A 132 -3.76 -16.54 1.97
CA ARG A 132 -4.44 -15.49 2.73
C ARG A 132 -3.43 -14.70 3.58
N THR A 133 -3.86 -13.54 4.02
CA THR A 133 -3.22 -12.74 5.07
C THR A 133 -3.81 -13.14 6.43
N PRO A 134 -2.99 -13.54 7.42
CA PRO A 134 -3.49 -13.75 8.78
C PRO A 134 -4.04 -12.46 9.39
N THR A 135 -5.10 -12.57 10.18
CA THR A 135 -5.75 -11.42 10.83
C THR A 135 -6.07 -11.72 12.29
N TYR A 136 -6.31 -10.68 13.08
CA TYR A 136 -7.10 -10.83 14.30
C TYR A 136 -8.57 -11.07 13.94
N ALA A 137 -9.33 -11.69 14.85
CA ALA A 137 -10.77 -11.75 14.71
C ALA A 137 -11.35 -10.32 14.81
N PRO A 138 -12.22 -9.91 13.88
CA PRO A 138 -12.81 -8.57 13.92
C PRO A 138 -13.65 -8.39 15.19
N ASP A 139 -13.43 -7.26 15.87
CA ASP A 139 -14.05 -6.92 17.15
C ASP A 139 -14.50 -5.45 17.15
N PRO A 140 -15.80 -5.17 17.34
CA PRO A 140 -16.34 -3.81 17.39
C PRO A 140 -15.66 -2.89 18.42
N ARG A 141 -15.00 -3.43 19.46
CA ARG A 141 -14.25 -2.60 20.44
C ARG A 141 -13.12 -1.79 19.82
N TRP A 142 -12.65 -2.20 18.63
CA TRP A 142 -11.60 -1.52 17.89
C TRP A 142 -12.13 -0.48 16.90
N VAL A 143 -13.44 -0.22 16.90
CA VAL A 143 -14.09 0.90 16.22
C VAL A 143 -14.22 2.04 17.22
N LEU A 144 -13.35 3.04 17.09
CA LEU A 144 -13.27 4.17 18.01
C LEU A 144 -13.82 5.44 17.35
N GLU A 145 -14.48 6.27 18.15
CA GLU A 145 -14.75 7.64 17.75
C GLU A 145 -13.45 8.45 17.83
N GLY A 146 -13.19 9.25 16.79
CA GLY A 146 -12.08 10.19 16.76
C GLY A 146 -12.51 11.55 16.26
N ARG A 147 -11.57 12.49 16.31
CA ARG A 147 -11.71 13.84 15.80
C ARG A 147 -10.52 14.20 14.93
N PHE A 148 -10.80 14.67 13.73
CA PHE A 148 -9.79 15.30 12.89
C PHE A 148 -9.53 16.73 13.37
N VAL A 149 -8.27 17.03 13.63
CA VAL A 149 -7.76 18.35 14.00
C VAL A 149 -6.91 18.85 12.83
N PRO A 150 -7.45 19.73 11.97
CA PRO A 150 -6.69 20.27 10.85
C PRO A 150 -5.56 21.18 11.36
N ASP A 151 -4.42 21.13 10.67
CA ASP A 151 -3.40 22.17 10.81
C ASP A 151 -3.86 23.44 10.07
N ALA A 152 -3.31 24.61 10.42
CA ALA A 152 -3.67 25.87 9.77
C ALA A 152 -3.37 25.87 8.26
N GLU A 153 -2.28 25.21 7.88
CA GLU A 153 -1.90 24.92 6.50
C GLU A 153 -1.34 23.48 6.46
N PRO A 154 -1.50 22.75 5.34
CA PRO A 154 -0.86 21.45 5.17
C PRO A 154 0.65 21.53 5.36
N ARG A 155 1.23 20.61 6.11
CA ARG A 155 2.67 20.59 6.41
C ARG A 155 3.35 19.42 5.69
N PRO A 156 4.51 19.65 5.05
CA PRO A 156 5.29 18.55 4.51
C PRO A 156 5.86 17.72 5.66
N VAL A 157 5.73 16.40 5.55
CA VAL A 157 6.29 15.42 6.48
C VAL A 157 7.14 14.46 5.66
N THR A 158 8.45 14.49 5.92
CA THR A 158 9.39 13.51 5.37
C THR A 158 9.33 12.24 6.21
N VAL A 159 9.08 11.12 5.54
CA VAL A 159 9.14 9.78 6.14
C VAL A 159 10.13 8.93 5.37
N GLY A 160 10.80 8.02 6.06
CA GLY A 160 11.64 7.01 5.39
C GLY A 160 10.81 6.07 4.52
N ALA A 161 11.48 5.17 3.81
CA ALA A 161 10.83 4.10 3.05
C ALA A 161 11.33 2.72 3.48
N ALA A 162 10.64 1.68 3.02
CA ALA A 162 11.06 0.29 3.17
C ALA A 162 12.37 -0.03 2.42
N VAL A 163 12.73 0.79 1.42
CA VAL A 163 14.03 0.72 0.73
C VAL A 163 15.00 1.69 1.39
N GLU A 164 16.17 1.21 1.80
CA GLU A 164 17.21 2.02 2.43
C GLU A 164 17.66 3.18 1.54
N GLY A 165 17.82 4.37 2.14
CA GLY A 165 18.23 5.59 1.43
C GLY A 165 17.11 6.31 0.68
N LEU A 166 15.91 5.74 0.62
CA LEU A 166 14.74 6.37 -0.01
C LEU A 166 13.88 7.09 1.04
N GLU A 167 13.47 8.31 0.73
CA GLU A 167 12.53 9.09 1.53
C GLU A 167 11.28 9.45 0.71
N HIS A 168 10.20 9.72 1.41
CA HIS A 168 8.97 10.21 0.83
C HIS A 168 8.51 11.46 1.57
N VAL A 169 8.09 12.47 0.83
CA VAL A 169 7.44 13.66 1.38
C VAL A 169 5.94 13.54 1.16
N TYR A 170 5.17 13.72 2.23
CA TYR A 170 3.71 13.76 2.20
C TYR A 170 3.22 15.05 2.82
N ASP A 171 2.20 15.66 2.23
CA ASP A 171 1.49 16.75 2.86
C ASP A 171 0.49 16.19 3.88
N SER A 172 0.71 16.55 5.14
CA SER A 172 -0.17 16.25 6.26
C SER A 172 -1.18 17.40 6.41
N PRO A 173 -2.49 17.16 6.22
CA PRO A 173 -3.51 18.17 6.49
C PRO A 173 -3.81 18.35 7.98
N GLY A 174 -3.34 17.45 8.87
CA GLY A 174 -3.61 17.53 10.29
C GLY A 174 -3.44 16.19 11.00
N ARG A 175 -4.14 16.02 12.12
CA ARG A 175 -4.02 14.83 12.98
C ARG A 175 -5.38 14.26 13.31
N VAL A 176 -5.44 12.94 13.53
CA VAL A 176 -6.61 12.28 14.10
C VAL A 176 -6.35 12.03 15.59
N GLU A 177 -7.20 12.60 16.44
CA GLU A 177 -7.21 12.35 17.88
C GLU A 177 -8.31 11.35 18.22
N PHE A 178 -8.03 10.40 19.10
CA PHE A 178 -9.01 9.40 19.54
C PHE A 178 -8.67 8.94 20.96
N GLU A 179 -9.65 8.39 21.66
CA GLU A 179 -9.44 7.80 22.97
C GLU A 179 -9.35 6.28 22.88
N LEU A 180 -8.37 5.71 23.59
CA LEU A 180 -8.22 4.27 23.73
C LEU A 180 -7.81 3.97 25.17
N ASN A 181 -8.56 3.10 25.84
CA ASN A 181 -8.33 2.75 27.25
C ASN A 181 -8.30 3.96 28.22
N GLY A 182 -9.07 5.01 27.92
CA GLY A 182 -9.14 6.23 28.73
C GLY A 182 -7.97 7.21 28.54
N GLU A 183 -7.08 6.94 27.59
CA GLU A 183 -6.01 7.87 27.20
C GLU A 183 -6.26 8.42 25.79
N THR A 184 -5.92 9.70 25.59
CA THR A 184 -6.01 10.35 24.27
C THR A 184 -4.73 10.13 23.48
N TYR A 185 -4.86 9.52 22.30
CA TYR A 185 -3.78 9.35 21.33
C TYR A 185 -3.98 10.26 20.11
N ARG A 186 -2.89 10.51 19.39
CA ARG A 186 -2.87 11.34 18.20
C ARG A 186 -2.03 10.67 17.12
N LEU A 187 -2.53 10.66 15.89
CA LEU A 187 -1.78 10.19 14.73
C LEU A 187 -1.80 11.27 13.65
N THR A 188 -0.62 11.65 13.16
CA THR A 188 -0.45 12.45 11.95
C THR A 188 -1.13 11.75 10.78
N ALA A 189 -2.04 12.46 10.12
CA ALA A 189 -2.80 11.94 9.00
C ALA A 189 -2.27 12.52 7.68
N PHE A 190 -2.45 11.76 6.61
CA PHE A 190 -2.15 12.14 5.24
C PHE A 190 -3.42 12.11 4.41
N ASN A 191 -3.40 12.73 3.23
CA ASN A 191 -4.49 12.62 2.29
C ASN A 191 -4.71 11.16 1.86
N GLY A 192 -5.96 10.70 1.97
CA GLY A 192 -6.40 9.38 1.54
C GLY A 192 -6.65 9.30 0.03
N LYS A 193 -7.21 8.18 -0.42
CA LYS A 193 -7.45 7.91 -1.86
C LYS A 193 -8.60 8.72 -2.47
N THR A 194 -9.57 9.12 -1.65
CA THR A 194 -10.74 9.91 -2.09
C THR A 194 -10.69 11.30 -1.49
N PRO A 195 -11.28 12.32 -2.15
CA PRO A 195 -11.28 13.69 -1.63
C PRO A 195 -11.77 13.76 -0.17
N GLY A 196 -10.98 14.42 0.68
CA GLY A 196 -11.26 14.60 2.11
C GLY A 196 -11.03 13.37 2.99
N ALA A 197 -10.89 12.17 2.43
CA ALA A 197 -10.53 10.99 3.22
C ALA A 197 -9.08 11.11 3.71
N LEU A 198 -8.79 10.39 4.78
CA LEU A 198 -7.50 10.41 5.46
C LEU A 198 -6.85 9.02 5.41
N SER A 199 -5.53 9.00 5.46
CA SER A 199 -4.73 7.80 5.61
C SER A 199 -3.73 8.00 6.74
N VAL A 200 -3.62 7.02 7.62
CA VAL A 200 -2.64 7.01 8.71
C VAL A 200 -1.72 5.82 8.51
N LEU A 201 -0.42 6.06 8.65
CA LEU A 201 0.59 5.01 8.79
C LEU A 201 0.98 4.96 10.26
N PHE A 202 1.03 3.79 10.88
CA PHE A 202 1.40 3.67 12.28
C PHE A 202 2.15 2.39 12.60
N THR A 203 2.82 2.41 13.74
CA THR A 203 3.28 1.21 14.48
C THR A 203 2.65 1.21 15.86
N ASP A 204 2.60 0.05 16.49
CA ASP A 204 2.07 -0.14 17.83
C ASP A 204 2.85 -1.24 18.57
N ALA A 205 2.46 -1.58 19.81
CA ALA A 205 3.19 -2.57 20.58
C ALA A 205 3.12 -4.01 20.01
N THR A 206 2.25 -4.27 19.02
CA THR A 206 2.21 -5.55 18.28
C THR A 206 3.22 -5.63 17.13
N SER A 207 3.78 -4.50 16.69
CA SER A 207 4.65 -4.41 15.52
C SER A 207 5.95 -5.21 15.75
N GLY A 208 6.21 -6.17 14.85
CA GLY A 208 7.36 -7.09 14.94
C GLY A 208 7.16 -8.26 15.89
N VAL A 209 6.00 -8.35 16.56
CA VAL A 209 5.63 -9.45 17.44
C VAL A 209 4.55 -10.31 16.77
N THR A 210 3.42 -9.70 16.43
CA THR A 210 2.27 -10.36 15.81
C THR A 210 1.78 -9.64 14.56
N THR A 211 2.19 -8.39 14.34
CA THR A 211 1.90 -7.58 13.15
C THR A 211 3.19 -7.16 12.45
N TYR A 212 3.10 -6.76 11.18
CA TYR A 212 4.29 -6.43 10.40
C TYR A 212 5.10 -5.30 11.04
N ALA A 213 6.42 -5.46 11.09
CA ALA A 213 7.30 -4.62 11.92
C ALA A 213 7.38 -3.17 11.45
N ALA A 214 7.38 -2.93 10.13
CA ALA A 214 7.68 -1.61 9.60
C ALA A 214 6.49 -0.65 9.67
N ASN A 215 5.28 -1.13 9.40
CA ASN A 215 4.06 -0.32 9.41
C ASN A 215 2.79 -1.16 9.27
N ARG A 216 1.67 -0.52 9.61
CA ARG A 216 0.36 -0.78 9.03
C ARG A 216 -0.26 0.54 8.58
N SER A 217 -1.21 0.47 7.65
CA SER A 217 -2.03 1.62 7.24
C SER A 217 -3.44 1.49 7.75
N LEU A 218 -4.07 2.63 8.03
CA LEU A 218 -5.49 2.75 8.29
C LEU A 218 -6.07 3.81 7.37
N GLN A 219 -7.10 3.44 6.59
CA GLN A 219 -7.89 4.39 5.81
C GLN A 219 -9.05 4.88 6.67
N ILE A 220 -9.26 6.20 6.70
CA ILE A 220 -10.28 6.87 7.50
C ILE A 220 -11.13 7.70 6.53
N GLY A 221 -12.46 7.60 6.67
CA GLY A 221 -13.38 8.40 5.86
C GLY A 221 -13.20 9.91 6.08
N PRO A 222 -13.79 10.76 5.21
CA PRO A 222 -13.75 12.19 5.43
C PRO A 222 -14.39 12.56 6.77
N PRO A 223 -13.84 13.54 7.51
CA PRO A 223 -14.47 14.04 8.72
C PRO A 223 -15.86 14.63 8.41
N ASP A 224 -16.78 14.50 9.36
CA ASP A 224 -18.08 15.17 9.27
C ASP A 224 -17.97 16.69 9.53
N ALA A 225 -19.11 17.39 9.53
CA ALA A 225 -19.16 18.84 9.73
C ALA A 225 -18.58 19.31 11.08
N ASP A 226 -18.57 18.44 12.10
CA ASP A 226 -18.02 18.72 13.43
C ASP A 226 -16.56 18.26 13.58
N GLY A 227 -16.01 17.66 12.52
CA GLY A 227 -14.67 17.09 12.48
C GLY A 227 -14.59 15.67 13.02
N ARG A 228 -15.71 14.97 13.24
CA ARG A 228 -15.69 13.59 13.76
C ARG A 228 -15.30 12.60 12.68
N VAL A 229 -14.56 11.57 13.07
CA VAL A 229 -14.13 10.46 12.21
C VAL A 229 -14.30 9.13 12.93
N THR A 230 -14.39 8.04 12.18
CA THR A 230 -14.35 6.68 12.72
C THR A 230 -12.94 6.11 12.53
N VAL A 231 -12.30 5.73 13.64
CA VAL A 231 -10.99 5.05 13.66
C VAL A 231 -11.24 3.56 13.86
N ASP A 232 -11.28 2.78 12.78
CA ASP A 232 -11.54 1.34 12.83
C ASP A 232 -10.26 0.51 12.64
N PHE A 233 -9.61 0.14 13.74
CA PHE A 233 -8.39 -0.66 13.70
C PHE A 233 -8.60 -2.09 13.18
N ASN A 234 -9.85 -2.59 13.07
CA ASN A 234 -10.10 -3.86 12.37
C ASN A 234 -9.73 -3.77 10.88
N ARG A 235 -9.71 -2.56 10.32
CA ARG A 235 -9.30 -2.28 8.94
C ARG A 235 -7.84 -1.82 8.83
N ALA A 236 -7.03 -1.98 9.89
CA ALA A 236 -5.60 -1.79 9.81
C ALA A 236 -4.98 -2.86 8.90
N ALA A 237 -4.33 -2.42 7.83
CA ALA A 237 -3.88 -3.24 6.71
C ALA A 237 -2.37 -3.13 6.50
N ASN A 238 -1.74 -4.25 6.15
CA ASN A 238 -0.36 -4.30 5.70
C ASN A 238 -0.19 -3.54 4.38
N LEU A 239 0.90 -2.79 4.27
CA LEU A 239 1.37 -2.28 2.98
C LEU A 239 2.08 -3.39 2.19
N PRO A 240 2.28 -3.21 0.87
CA PRO A 240 2.90 -4.25 0.06
C PRO A 240 4.31 -4.69 0.51
N CYS A 241 5.08 -3.84 1.20
CA CYS A 241 6.38 -4.21 1.76
C CYS A 241 6.30 -5.36 2.77
N ALA A 242 5.13 -5.59 3.38
CA ALA A 242 4.92 -6.75 4.24
C ALA A 242 5.04 -8.08 3.49
N TYR A 243 4.84 -8.10 2.17
CA TYR A 243 4.84 -9.31 1.36
C TYR A 243 6.09 -9.45 0.48
N THR A 244 6.71 -8.32 0.10
CA THR A 244 7.85 -8.32 -0.83
C THR A 244 8.80 -7.17 -0.56
N ASP A 245 10.10 -7.40 -0.76
CA ASP A 245 11.15 -6.38 -0.66
C ASP A 245 11.19 -5.46 -1.90
N LEU A 246 10.37 -5.74 -2.91
CA LEU A 246 10.27 -5.00 -4.17
C LEU A 246 9.31 -3.80 -4.08
N ALA A 247 8.87 -3.47 -2.86
CA ALA A 247 7.95 -2.38 -2.55
C ALA A 247 8.67 -1.18 -1.94
N THR A 248 8.41 0.01 -2.48
CA THR A 248 8.94 1.29 -1.97
C THR A 248 7.91 1.96 -1.04
N CYS A 249 7.49 1.26 0.01
CA CYS A 249 6.44 1.74 0.91
C CYS A 249 6.96 2.78 1.90
N PRO A 250 6.19 3.81 2.25
CA PRO A 250 6.56 4.75 3.30
C PRO A 250 6.57 4.12 4.70
N LEU A 251 7.46 4.60 5.55
CA LEU A 251 7.43 4.37 6.99
C LEU A 251 6.47 5.37 7.67
N PRO A 252 5.95 5.06 8.87
CA PRO A 252 5.16 6.02 9.61
C PRO A 252 6.07 7.12 10.17
N PRO A 253 5.55 8.36 10.34
CA PRO A 253 6.22 9.37 11.15
C PRO A 253 6.56 8.84 12.54
N THR A 254 7.65 9.32 13.13
CA THR A 254 8.11 8.87 14.46
C THR A 254 7.03 9.02 15.54
N GLU A 255 6.21 10.08 15.43
CA GLU A 255 5.10 10.34 16.35
C GLU A 255 3.91 9.39 16.16
N ASN A 256 3.81 8.69 15.03
CA ASN A 256 2.76 7.70 14.77
C ASN A 256 3.11 6.31 15.33
N ARG A 257 3.66 6.31 16.55
CA ARG A 257 3.96 5.09 17.31
C ARG A 257 3.07 5.02 18.54
N LEU A 258 2.11 4.10 18.52
CA LEU A 258 1.25 3.84 19.67
C LEU A 258 2.00 2.97 20.68
N PRO A 259 2.03 3.33 21.97
CA PRO A 259 2.69 2.50 22.99
C PRO A 259 1.86 1.28 23.41
N VAL A 260 0.61 1.20 22.96
CA VAL A 260 -0.35 0.14 23.29
C VAL A 260 -0.40 -0.93 22.21
N ALA A 261 -0.81 -2.15 22.57
CA ALA A 261 -0.99 -3.24 21.61
C ALA A 261 -2.35 -3.10 20.91
N VAL A 262 -2.33 -2.92 19.59
CA VAL A 262 -3.53 -2.89 18.75
C VAL A 262 -3.74 -4.27 18.13
N GLU A 263 -4.43 -5.14 18.87
CA GLU A 263 -4.77 -6.52 18.49
C GLU A 263 -6.01 -6.58 17.57
N ALA A 264 -5.92 -5.88 16.45
CA ALA A 264 -6.95 -5.78 15.42
C ALA A 264 -6.32 -5.72 14.03
N GLY A 265 -7.07 -6.11 12.99
CA GLY A 265 -6.63 -6.01 11.60
C GLY A 265 -5.61 -7.07 11.18
N GLU A 266 -4.82 -6.76 10.14
CA GLU A 266 -3.87 -7.69 9.54
C GLU A 266 -2.65 -7.94 10.44
N ARG A 267 -2.19 -9.18 10.41
CA ARG A 267 -1.01 -9.70 11.11
C ARG A 267 0.13 -9.92 10.11
N ILE A 268 1.27 -10.43 10.60
CA ILE A 268 2.41 -10.78 9.75
C ILE A 268 1.95 -11.78 8.65
N PRO A 269 2.25 -11.55 7.36
CA PRO A 269 1.96 -12.51 6.29
C PRO A 269 2.63 -13.87 6.50
N LEU A 270 2.01 -14.94 6.02
CA LEU A 270 2.54 -16.31 6.17
C LEU A 270 3.93 -16.46 5.53
N GLU A 271 4.13 -15.80 4.39
CA GLU A 271 5.37 -15.78 3.61
C GLU A 271 6.53 -15.09 4.35
N ARG A 272 6.22 -14.32 5.41
CA ARG A 272 7.20 -13.71 6.32
C ARG A 272 7.24 -14.39 7.70
N GLY A 273 6.73 -15.61 7.82
CA GLY A 273 6.74 -16.37 9.07
C GLY A 273 5.61 -16.01 10.04
N GLY A 274 4.54 -15.37 9.54
CA GLY A 274 3.33 -15.14 10.31
C GLY A 274 2.68 -16.43 10.77
N ALA A 275 2.12 -16.43 11.98
CA ALA A 275 1.33 -17.54 12.48
C ALA A 275 -0.07 -17.53 11.84
N ALA A 276 -0.52 -18.71 11.41
CA ALA A 276 -1.82 -18.93 10.76
C ALA A 276 -3.02 -18.54 11.62
#